data_AF-A0A920UGH2-F1
#
_entry.id   AF-A0A920UGH2-F1
#
_cell.length_a   1.000
_cell.length_b   1.000
_cell.length_c   1.000
_cell.angle_alpha   90.00
_cell.angle_beta   90.00
_cell.angle_gamma   90.00
#
_symmetry.space_group_name_H-M   'P 1'
#
loop_
_entity.id
_entity.type
_entity.pdbx_description
1 polymer ?
#
loop_
_entity_poly.entity_id
_entity_poly.type
_entity_poly.pdbx_seq_one_letter_code
_entity_poly.pdbx_strand_id
1 'polypeptide(L)'
;MVEVCPVGNEPMQDILQIRRKLVFDAKMPDELSDALRSLDEQGNSFGESSRKRTRWTRDLDFPIKDASKETVEYLWYVGDFFLFSTKTVQKRLVSLQK
;
A
#
# COMPACT_ATOMS: atom_id res chain seq x y z
N MET A 1 -19.97 14.66 -2.48
CA MET A 1 -21.00 14.22 -1.51
C MET A 1 -21.63 15.42 -0.82
N VAL A 2 -20.82 16.37 -0.35
CA VAL A 2 -21.26 17.68 0.16
C VAL A 2 -22.05 18.47 -0.89
N GLU A 3 -21.59 18.50 -2.14
CA GLU A 3 -22.28 19.17 -3.24
C GLU A 3 -23.66 18.58 -3.60
N VAL A 4 -23.97 17.39 -3.09
CA VAL A 4 -25.24 16.70 -3.35
C VAL A 4 -26.20 16.89 -2.18
N CYS A 5 -25.71 17.12 -0.97
CA CYS A 5 -26.59 17.27 0.19
C CYS A 5 -27.06 18.73 0.35
N PRO A 6 -28.37 19.00 0.33
CA PRO A 6 -28.92 20.35 0.43
C PRO A 6 -28.68 21.03 1.79
N VAL A 7 -28.32 20.27 2.82
CA VAL A 7 -28.01 20.79 4.16
C VAL A 7 -26.52 20.75 4.50
N GLY A 8 -25.67 20.42 3.52
CA GLY A 8 -24.22 20.47 3.68
C GLY A 8 -23.65 19.47 4.69
N ASN A 9 -24.33 18.34 4.92
CA ASN A 9 -23.75 17.30 5.77
C ASN A 9 -22.52 16.67 5.10
N GLU A 10 -21.55 16.26 5.92
CA GLU A 10 -20.32 15.63 5.45
C GLU A 10 -20.12 14.23 6.06
N PRO A 11 -21.00 13.24 5.79
CA PRO A 11 -20.96 11.95 6.48
C PRO A 11 -19.60 11.23 6.38
N MET A 12 -18.88 11.41 5.27
CA MET A 12 -17.55 10.82 5.09
C MET A 12 -16.51 11.45 6.04
N GLN A 13 -16.56 12.76 6.27
CA GLN A 13 -15.68 13.41 7.25
C GLN A 13 -16.01 12.94 8.65
N ASP A 14 -17.30 12.88 9.01
CA ASP A 14 -17.75 12.39 10.31
C ASP A 14 -17.26 10.96 10.60
N ILE A 15 -17.44 10.05 9.64
CA ILE A 15 -16.96 8.66 9.74
C ILE A 15 -15.44 8.61 9.92
N LEU A 16 -14.68 9.45 9.21
CA LEU A 16 -13.22 9.52 9.36
C LEU A 16 -12.83 10.01 10.76
N GLN A 17 -13.50 11.03 11.30
CA GLN A 17 -13.22 11.53 12.65
C GLN A 17 -13.56 10.49 13.72
N ILE A 18 -14.68 9.78 13.58
CA ILE A 18 -15.06 8.69 14.49
C ILE A 18 -14.00 7.59 14.48
N ARG A 19 -13.60 7.12 13.29
CA ARG A 19 -12.55 6.07 13.16
C ARG A 19 -11.22 6.53 13.76
N ARG A 20 -10.82 7.78 13.50
CA ARG A 20 -9.60 8.36 14.06
C ARG A 20 -9.63 8.37 15.59
N LYS A 21 -10.76 8.77 16.18
CA LYS A 21 -10.95 8.72 17.64
C LYS A 21 -10.83 7.30 18.18
N LEU A 22 -11.44 6.31 17.51
CA LEU A 22 -11.36 4.91 17.93
C LEU A 22 -9.93 4.38 17.90
N VAL A 23 -9.13 4.75 16.89
CA VAL A 23 -7.71 4.39 16.83
C VAL A 23 -6.93 5.03 17.99
N PHE A 24 -7.15 6.32 18.27
CA PHE A 24 -6.50 7.00 19.40
C PHE A 24 -6.89 6.43 20.76
N ASP A 25 -8.15 6.03 20.92
CA ASP A 25 -8.67 5.39 22.13
C ASP A 25 -8.28 3.88 22.22
N ALA A 26 -7.47 3.36 21.27
CA ALA A 26 -7.09 1.95 21.14
C ALA A 26 -8.30 0.98 21.08
N LYS A 27 -9.44 1.45 20.58
CA LYS A 27 -10.68 0.67 20.39
C LYS A 27 -10.78 0.17 18.97
N MET A 28 -9.92 -0.79 18.62
CA MET A 28 -9.86 -1.38 17.28
C MET A 28 -9.61 -2.89 17.35
N PRO A 29 -9.92 -3.64 16.29
CA PRO A 29 -9.56 -5.07 16.20
C PRO A 29 -8.04 -5.27 16.29
N ASP A 30 -7.63 -6.39 16.86
CA ASP A 30 -6.21 -6.73 17.05
C ASP A 30 -5.46 -6.80 15.72
N GLU A 31 -6.11 -7.30 14.66
CA GLU A 31 -5.50 -7.40 13.33
C GLU A 31 -5.17 -6.02 12.75
N LEU A 32 -6.01 -5.01 13.03
CA LEU A 32 -5.75 -3.63 12.60
C LEU A 32 -4.62 -3.01 13.42
N SER A 33 -4.57 -3.30 14.73
CA SER A 33 -3.49 -2.87 15.62
C SER A 33 -2.13 -3.39 15.13
N ASP A 34 -2.05 -4.68 14.80
CA ASP A 34 -0.84 -5.31 14.28
C ASP A 34 -0.40 -4.75 12.94
N ALA A 35 -1.36 -4.50 12.03
CA ALA A 35 -1.07 -3.89 10.73
C ALA A 35 -0.54 -2.45 10.87
N LEU A 36 -1.11 -1.65 11.78
CA LEU A 36 -0.65 -0.28 12.06
C LEU A 36 0.75 -0.27 12.68
N ARG A 37 1.02 -1.18 13.61
CA ARG A 37 2.36 -1.36 14.19
C ARG A 37 3.37 -1.80 13.13
N SER A 38 3.00 -2.71 12.25
CA SER A 38 3.86 -3.15 11.13
C SER A 38 4.19 -2.00 10.18
N LEU A 39 3.22 -1.12 9.93
CA LEU A 39 3.44 0.09 9.13
C LEU A 39 4.45 1.04 9.79
N ASP A 40 4.39 1.21 11.11
CA ASP A 40 5.33 2.05 11.86
C ASP A 40 6.75 1.46 11.88
N GLU A 41 6.87 0.16 12.18
CA GLU A 41 8.17 -0.50 12.33
C GLU A 41 8.87 -0.79 11.00
N GLN A 42 8.13 -1.24 9.98
CA GLN A 42 8.68 -1.77 8.73
C GLN A 42 8.28 -0.96 7.48
N GLY A 43 7.40 0.03 7.62
CA GLY A 43 6.89 0.80 6.49
C GLY A 43 5.98 -0.01 5.55
N ASN A 44 5.42 -1.14 6.00
CA ASN A 44 4.48 -1.95 5.23
C ASN A 44 3.50 -2.73 6.13
N SER A 45 2.30 -3.02 5.62
CA SER A 45 1.24 -3.68 6.40
C SER A 45 1.45 -5.18 6.63
N PHE A 46 2.52 -5.77 6.08
CA PHE A 46 2.80 -7.21 6.18
C PHE A 46 3.90 -7.53 7.21
N GLY A 47 4.50 -6.52 7.83
CA GLY A 47 5.62 -6.69 8.76
C GLY A 47 6.88 -7.24 8.08
N GLU A 48 6.95 -7.17 6.76
CA GLU A 48 7.99 -7.82 5.98
C GLU A 48 9.24 -6.96 5.83
N SER A 49 10.41 -7.62 5.73
CA SER A 49 11.66 -6.88 5.56
C SER A 49 11.71 -6.16 4.21
N SER A 50 12.19 -4.91 4.21
CA SER A 50 12.44 -4.11 2.99
C SER A 50 13.30 -4.83 1.95
N ARG A 51 14.17 -5.76 2.37
CA ARG A 51 14.99 -6.58 1.45
C ARG A 51 14.15 -7.54 0.59
N LYS A 52 12.96 -7.93 1.04
CA LYS A 52 12.04 -8.78 0.27
C LYS A 52 11.27 -7.99 -0.80
N ARG A 53 11.33 -6.65 -0.79
CA ARG A 53 10.60 -5.77 -1.71
C ARG A 53 10.92 -6.05 -3.18
N THR A 54 12.13 -6.46 -3.53
CA THR A 54 12.49 -6.78 -4.93
C THR A 54 12.28 -8.24 -5.29
N ARG A 55 11.73 -9.08 -4.40
CA ARG A 55 11.57 -10.52 -4.67
C ARG A 55 10.74 -10.80 -5.92
N TRP A 56 9.69 -10.03 -6.15
CA TRP A 56 8.79 -10.20 -7.30
C TRP A 56 9.49 -10.02 -8.66
N THR A 57 10.63 -9.33 -8.71
CA THR A 57 11.34 -9.07 -9.96
C THR A 57 12.12 -10.29 -10.47
N ARG A 58 12.31 -11.31 -9.62
CA ARG A 58 13.11 -12.51 -9.95
C ARG A 58 12.49 -13.38 -11.03
N ASP A 59 11.17 -13.35 -11.15
CA ASP A 59 10.42 -14.18 -12.10
C ASP A 59 10.17 -13.45 -13.44
N LEU A 60 10.83 -12.31 -13.66
CA LEU A 60 10.70 -11.55 -14.90
C LEU A 60 11.77 -11.97 -15.91
N ASP A 61 11.36 -12.10 -17.16
CA ASP A 61 12.25 -12.49 -18.27
C ASP A 61 13.20 -11.37 -18.73
N PHE A 62 13.36 -10.30 -17.96
CA PHE A 62 14.20 -9.15 -18.32
C PHE A 62 14.79 -8.47 -17.07
N PRO A 63 15.97 -7.85 -17.20
CA PRO A 63 16.57 -7.10 -16.10
C PRO A 63 15.82 -5.79 -15.84
N ILE A 64 15.53 -5.50 -14.57
CA ILE A 64 14.98 -4.21 -14.14
C ILE A 64 16.11 -3.23 -13.84
N LYS A 65 16.01 -2.03 -14.39
CA LYS A 65 16.91 -0.90 -14.14
C LYS A 65 16.82 -0.40 -12.70
N ASP A 66 17.96 -0.07 -12.11
CA ASP A 66 18.04 0.46 -10.75
C ASP A 66 18.08 1.99 -10.80
N ALA A 67 16.95 2.64 -10.53
CA ALA A 67 16.81 4.09 -10.58
C ALA A 67 17.72 4.84 -9.58
N SER A 68 18.38 4.14 -8.63
CA SER A 68 19.39 4.75 -7.76
C SER A 68 20.77 4.85 -8.41
N LYS A 69 21.00 4.15 -9.52
CA LYS A 69 22.30 4.04 -10.21
C LYS A 69 22.29 4.64 -11.61
N GLU A 70 21.16 4.57 -12.30
CA GLU A 70 21.01 5.06 -13.66
C GLU A 70 19.76 5.92 -13.81
N THR A 71 19.78 6.85 -14.77
CA THR A 71 18.61 7.67 -15.08
C THR A 71 17.54 6.82 -15.76
N VAL A 72 16.31 6.97 -15.27
CA VAL A 72 15.13 6.31 -15.82
C VAL A 72 14.10 7.35 -16.24
N GLU A 73 13.41 7.10 -17.34
CA GLU A 73 12.34 7.97 -17.82
C GLU A 73 11.06 7.80 -16.99
N TYR A 74 10.78 6.57 -16.57
CA TYR A 74 9.60 6.20 -15.80
C TYR A 74 9.98 5.37 -14.58
N LEU A 75 9.40 5.72 -13.43
CA LEU A 75 9.49 4.95 -12.19
C LEU A 75 8.14 4.33 -11.87
N TRP A 76 8.10 3.00 -11.84
CA TRP A 76 6.90 2.28 -11.45
C TRP A 76 6.82 2.13 -9.93
N TYR A 77 5.82 2.76 -9.31
CA TYR A 77 5.55 2.61 -7.89
C TYR A 77 4.66 1.39 -7.62
N VAL A 78 5.19 0.40 -6.90
CA VAL A 78 4.44 -0.78 -6.46
C VAL A 78 4.09 -0.65 -4.99
N GLY A 79 2.81 -0.80 -4.67
CA GLY A 79 2.30 -0.85 -3.30
C GLY A 79 2.67 -2.15 -2.58
N ASP A 80 2.72 -2.10 -1.25
CA ASP A 80 3.14 -3.20 -0.38
C ASP A 80 2.33 -4.49 -0.55
N PHE A 81 1.01 -4.37 -0.79
CA PHE A 81 0.14 -5.50 -1.07
C PHE A 81 0.62 -6.34 -2.25
N PHE A 82 1.10 -5.69 -3.31
CA PHE A 82 1.62 -6.40 -4.49
C PHE A 82 3.04 -6.93 -4.27
N LEU A 83 3.80 -6.34 -3.35
CA LEU A 83 5.20 -6.71 -3.09
C LEU A 83 5.32 -7.91 -2.15
N PHE A 84 4.41 -8.02 -1.18
CA PHE A 84 4.53 -8.97 -0.07
C PHE A 84 3.39 -9.99 -0.01
N SER A 85 2.26 -9.79 -0.71
CA SER A 85 1.17 -10.78 -0.70
C SER A 85 1.58 -12.07 -1.40
N THR A 86 1.34 -13.20 -0.73
CA THR A 86 1.55 -14.55 -1.25
C THR A 86 0.51 -14.98 -2.29
N LYS A 87 -0.60 -14.24 -2.42
CA LYS A 87 -1.77 -14.63 -3.22
C LYS A 87 -1.87 -13.95 -4.59
N THR A 88 -0.94 -13.07 -4.95
CA THR A 88 -1.08 -12.23 -6.15
C THR A 88 -0.24 -12.73 -7.32
N VAL A 89 -0.90 -13.09 -8.43
CA VAL A 89 -0.25 -13.50 -9.70
C VAL A 89 0.13 -12.24 -10.49
N GLN A 90 1.39 -11.83 -10.35
CA GLN A 90 1.92 -10.53 -10.81
C GLN A 90 2.27 -10.47 -12.31
N LYS A 91 2.18 -11.59 -13.04
CA LYS A 91 2.75 -11.74 -14.38
C LYS A 91 2.10 -10.88 -15.48
N ARG A 92 0.85 -10.43 -15.31
CA ARG A 92 0.07 -9.82 -16.41
C ARG A 92 0.28 -8.32 -16.63
N LEU A 93 0.66 -7.57 -15.59
CA LEU A 93 0.80 -6.10 -15.70
C LEU A 93 2.12 -5.69 -16.34
N VAL A 94 3.18 -6.43 -16.06
CA VAL A 94 4.53 -6.14 -16.56
C VAL A 94 4.65 -6.44 -18.07
N SER A 95 3.90 -7.41 -18.59
CA SER A 95 3.91 -7.77 -20.02
C SER A 95 3.27 -6.72 -20.94
N LEU A 96 2.51 -5.76 -20.41
CA LEU A 96 1.82 -4.73 -21.21
C LEU A 96 2.74 -3.56 -21.60
N GLN A 97 4.00 -3.56 -21.15
CA GLN A 97 4.97 -2.46 -21.38
C GLN A 97 6.22 -2.91 -22.17
N LYS A 98 6.20 -4.12 -22.76
CA LYS A 98 7.16 -4.49 -23.80
C LYS A 98 6.75 -3.93 -25.16
#